data_AF-A0A388KAU3-F1
#
_entry.id   AF-A0A388KAU3-F1
#
_cell.length_a   1.000
_cell.length_b   1.000
_cell.length_c   1.000
_cell.angle_alpha   90.00
_cell.angle_beta   90.00
_cell.angle_gamma   90.00
#
_symmetry.space_group_name_H-M   'P 1'
#
loop_
_entity.id
_entity.type
_entity.pdbx_description
1 polymer ?
#
loop_
_entity_poly.entity_id
_entity_poly.type
_entity_poly.pdbx_seq_one_letter_code
_entity_poly.pdbx_strand_id
1 'polypeptide(L)'
;MLLCLWLQIIVDTPEPSLKVVNVANDQKIELFAGQTVTLTTDTSIPASTQFLPVNSPDLTKVEKVEGNSVICICNDNATLDGGRIMVNLAKYRSEMPSIFPQEEVEAELSRWDQPNLVDFVEISCIRTAADVIEMRSFLSKTRYMRDTKIIAKIESRQGLAHFNSILEEADGIMLSRGDLGLAIPIEKIVQAQKYIVRRCNLVAKPVIVTRVLDSMVNVPAPTRAEATDVANAVLDENVFNKEAYSKYLAKNLQSPMPNTLAVAASAVRAASKVKARLIICFTSTGKVPRLTASFRPNIPILSVVLPTLSVGNNLRWTASGAMQARQTLLSSGLIPILADPRGGPTNKHLHDAFQVGKKLGLVRPVPDVVG
;
A
#
# COMPACT_ATOMS: atom_id res chain seq x y z
N MET A 1 -28.89 -3.94 7.94
CA MET A 1 -27.51 -3.64 7.47
C MET A 1 -27.30 -2.14 7.55
N LEU A 2 -26.29 -1.69 8.29
CA LEU A 2 -25.93 -0.27 8.37
C LEU A 2 -24.98 0.06 7.22
N LEU A 3 -25.38 1.04 6.41
CA LEU A 3 -24.53 1.63 5.37
C LEU A 3 -23.75 2.77 6.03
N CYS A 4 -22.84 2.42 6.93
CA CYS A 4 -21.95 3.39 7.53
C CYS A 4 -20.83 3.72 6.53
N LEU A 5 -20.46 4.99 6.40
CA LEU A 5 -19.21 5.38 5.77
C LEU A 5 -18.08 4.78 6.60
N TRP A 6 -17.55 3.65 6.16
CA TRP A 6 -16.46 2.98 6.85
C TRP A 6 -15.15 3.68 6.49
N LEU A 7 -14.52 4.33 7.47
CA LEU A 7 -13.17 4.87 7.31
C LEU A 7 -12.16 3.74 7.51
N GLN A 8 -11.36 3.48 6.47
CA GLN A 8 -10.23 2.56 6.54
C GLN A 8 -9.06 3.27 7.21
N ILE A 9 -8.39 2.59 8.16
CA ILE A 9 -7.23 3.15 8.86
C ILE A 9 -5.96 2.41 8.42
N ILE A 10 -5.03 3.17 7.86
CA ILE A 10 -3.70 2.72 7.47
C ILE A 10 -2.68 3.46 8.35
N VAL A 11 -1.78 2.71 8.98
CA VAL A 11 -0.69 3.28 9.79
C VAL A 11 0.62 3.13 9.01
N ASP A 12 1.27 4.25 8.69
CA ASP A 12 2.58 4.26 8.04
C ASP A 12 3.69 4.15 9.09
N THR A 13 4.63 3.23 8.88
CA THR A 13 5.74 3.03 9.81
C THR A 13 6.84 4.07 9.59
N PRO A 14 7.51 4.52 10.67
CA PRO A 14 8.67 5.39 10.55
C PRO A 14 9.73 4.80 9.62
N GLU A 15 10.32 5.65 8.78
CA GLU A 15 11.38 5.26 7.86
C GLU A 15 12.78 5.54 8.43
N PRO A 16 13.75 4.63 8.22
CA PRO A 16 15.15 4.91 8.50
C PRO A 16 15.64 5.99 7.53
N SER A 17 15.82 7.22 8.03
CA SER A 17 16.06 8.40 7.21
C SER A 17 17.35 9.11 7.62
N LEU A 18 18.22 9.30 6.63
CA LEU A 18 19.37 10.17 6.75
C LEU A 18 18.88 11.62 6.62
N LYS A 19 19.18 12.45 7.61
CA LYS A 19 18.69 13.82 7.70
C LYS A 19 19.82 14.77 8.08
N VAL A 20 19.72 15.99 7.59
CA VAL A 20 20.52 17.10 8.11
C VAL A 20 20.00 17.43 9.51
N VAL A 21 20.90 17.52 10.48
CA VAL A 21 20.60 17.88 11.87
C VAL A 21 21.08 19.29 12.19
N ASN A 22 20.79 19.78 13.40
CA ASN A 22 21.27 21.08 13.87
C ASN A 22 20.99 22.25 12.90
N VAL A 23 19.81 22.20 12.26
CA VAL A 23 19.29 23.29 11.42
C VAL A 23 18.59 24.27 12.36
N ALA A 24 19.00 25.54 12.36
CA ALA A 24 18.32 26.53 13.21
C ALA A 24 16.86 26.72 12.75
N ASN A 25 15.97 27.03 13.69
CA ASN A 25 14.56 27.27 13.38
C ASN A 25 14.42 28.38 12.33
N ASP A 26 13.60 28.13 11.30
CA ASP A 26 13.34 29.01 10.16
C ASP A 26 14.56 29.40 9.31
N GLN A 27 15.70 28.72 9.49
CA GLN A 27 16.89 28.96 8.68
C GLN A 27 16.73 28.34 7.29
N LYS A 28 16.77 29.20 6.27
CA LYS A 28 16.86 28.78 4.87
C LYS A 28 18.33 28.69 4.47
N ILE A 29 18.75 27.53 3.97
CA ILE A 29 20.12 27.33 3.49
C ILE A 29 20.10 27.40 1.96
N GLU A 30 20.65 28.46 1.41
CA GLU A 30 20.76 28.65 -0.04
C GLU A 30 22.07 28.03 -0.54
N LEU A 31 21.94 27.06 -1.43
CA LEU A 31 23.04 26.40 -2.12
C LEU A 31 23.06 26.85 -3.58
N PHE A 32 24.25 27.19 -4.08
CA PHE A 32 24.45 27.59 -5.47
C PHE A 32 25.20 26.51 -6.26
N ALA A 33 24.84 26.38 -7.54
CA ALA A 33 25.51 25.49 -8.48
C ALA A 33 27.02 25.79 -8.53
N GLY A 34 27.84 24.74 -8.48
CA GLY A 34 29.29 24.81 -8.42
C GLY A 34 29.88 25.09 -7.03
N GLN A 35 29.07 25.43 -6.01
CA GLN A 35 29.59 25.60 -4.66
C GLN A 35 29.97 24.26 -4.04
N THR A 36 31.01 24.29 -3.21
CA THR A 36 31.41 23.16 -2.39
C THR A 36 30.66 23.18 -1.07
N VAL A 37 30.08 22.04 -0.70
CA VAL A 37 29.41 21.83 0.59
C VAL A 37 29.90 20.53 1.22
N THR A 38 30.09 20.52 2.54
CA THR A 38 30.62 19.38 3.27
C THR A 38 29.52 18.69 4.06
N LEU A 39 29.25 17.42 3.77
CA LEU A 39 28.45 16.54 4.62
C LEU A 39 29.34 16.02 5.75
N THR A 40 28.97 16.25 7.02
CA THR A 40 29.77 15.84 8.19
C THR A 40 28.97 14.97 9.14
N THR A 41 29.61 14.02 9.81
CA THR A 41 28.99 13.23 10.90
C THR A 41 29.04 13.93 12.26
N ASP A 42 29.75 15.07 12.35
CA ASP A 42 29.79 15.88 13.56
C ASP A 42 28.49 16.68 13.71
N THR A 43 27.58 16.15 14.53
CA THR A 43 26.26 16.73 14.79
C THR A 43 26.29 17.97 15.68
N SER A 44 27.46 18.33 16.25
CA SER A 44 27.62 19.54 17.07
C SER A 44 27.68 20.82 16.23
N ILE A 45 28.05 20.71 14.95
CA ILE A 45 28.19 21.84 14.02
C ILE A 45 26.80 22.26 13.54
N PRO A 46 26.47 23.57 13.48
CA PRO A 46 25.21 24.03 12.93
C PRO A 46 25.17 23.91 11.40
N ALA A 47 24.01 23.55 10.86
CA ALA A 47 23.81 23.48 9.42
C ALA A 47 23.95 24.86 8.77
N SER A 48 24.70 24.92 7.66
CA SER A 48 25.03 26.15 6.94
C SER A 48 25.22 25.88 5.45
N THR A 49 25.53 26.92 4.68
CA THR A 49 25.86 26.79 3.26
C THR A 49 27.15 26.02 3.01
N GLN A 50 28.04 25.91 4.01
CA GLN A 50 29.31 25.20 3.91
C GLN A 50 29.27 23.81 4.54
N PHE A 51 28.52 23.61 5.63
CA PHE A 51 28.49 22.37 6.38
C PHE A 51 27.05 21.88 6.60
N LEU A 52 26.80 20.62 6.25
CA LEU A 52 25.53 19.94 6.49
C LEU A 52 25.80 18.72 7.39
N PRO A 53 25.60 18.84 8.71
CA PRO A 53 25.77 17.74 9.64
C PRO A 53 24.65 16.71 9.44
N VAL A 54 24.97 15.41 9.43
CA VAL A 54 23.98 14.34 9.20
C VAL A 54 23.97 13.30 10.31
N ASN A 55 22.80 12.70 10.55
CA ASN A 55 22.57 11.71 11.62
C ASN A 55 23.07 10.28 11.32
N SER A 56 24.07 10.09 10.45
CA SER A 56 24.58 8.75 10.11
C SER A 56 26.07 8.59 10.41
N PRO A 57 26.49 7.45 10.99
CA PRO A 57 27.87 7.22 11.38
C PRO A 57 28.81 6.91 10.20
N ASP A 58 28.32 6.47 9.03
CA ASP A 58 29.16 5.99 7.92
C ASP A 58 28.91 6.74 6.59
N LEU A 59 29.61 7.86 6.41
CA LEU A 59 29.72 8.58 5.12
C LEU A 59 30.96 8.15 4.30
N THR A 60 31.78 7.24 4.81
CA THR A 60 33.18 6.98 4.39
C THR A 60 33.37 6.22 3.06
N LYS A 61 32.33 6.05 2.24
CA LYS A 61 32.40 5.32 0.95
C LYS A 61 32.01 6.17 -0.28
N VAL A 62 32.09 7.50 -0.17
CA VAL A 62 31.84 8.45 -1.30
C VAL A 62 33.17 8.83 -1.98
N GLU A 63 33.14 9.31 -3.24
CA GLU A 63 34.32 9.48 -4.12
C GLU A 63 35.48 10.31 -3.54
N LYS A 64 35.23 11.21 -2.61
CA LYS A 64 36.27 11.97 -1.90
C LYS A 64 35.91 12.10 -0.42
N VAL A 65 36.60 11.31 0.41
CA VAL A 65 36.44 11.29 1.86
C VAL A 65 37.63 11.98 2.49
N GLU A 66 37.38 12.96 3.36
CA GLU A 66 38.38 13.53 4.25
C GLU A 66 37.96 13.20 5.69
N GLY A 67 38.50 12.09 6.22
CA GLY A 67 38.15 11.61 7.56
C GLY A 67 36.67 11.21 7.68
N ASN A 68 35.93 11.91 8.56
CA ASN A 68 34.50 11.70 8.84
C ASN A 68 33.56 12.61 8.03
N SER A 69 34.06 13.22 6.96
CA SER A 69 33.30 14.16 6.13
C SER A 69 33.43 13.85 4.65
N VAL A 70 32.40 14.20 3.90
CA VAL A 70 32.32 14.06 2.46
C VAL A 70 32.14 15.43 1.84
N ILE A 71 33.04 15.77 0.93
CA ILE A 71 32.99 17.02 0.19
C ILE A 71 32.14 16.79 -1.07
N CYS A 72 31.07 17.57 -1.21
CA CYS A 72 30.15 17.53 -2.33
C CYS A 72 30.21 18.84 -3.12
N ILE A 73 29.90 18.76 -4.41
CA ILE A 73 29.71 19.93 -5.28
C ILE A 73 28.22 20.01 -5.59
N CYS A 74 27.61 21.17 -5.39
CA CYS A 74 26.22 21.42 -5.74
C CYS A 74 26.07 21.47 -7.26
N ASN A 75 25.19 20.64 -7.82
CA ASN A 75 24.93 20.66 -9.26
C ASN A 75 23.96 21.77 -9.67
N ASP A 76 22.98 22.06 -8.81
CA ASP A 76 21.89 23.00 -9.07
C ASP A 76 21.75 24.00 -7.91
N ASN A 77 21.09 25.12 -8.19
CA ASN A 77 20.68 26.06 -7.15
C ASN A 77 19.50 25.47 -6.38
N ALA A 78 19.57 25.49 -5.04
CA ALA A 78 18.50 24.99 -4.19
C ALA A 78 18.41 25.78 -2.89
N THR A 79 17.18 25.99 -2.40
CA THR A 79 16.94 26.46 -1.04
C THR A 79 16.49 25.29 -0.20
N LEU A 80 17.31 24.89 0.77
CA LEU A 80 16.92 23.91 1.77
C LEU A 80 16.16 24.65 2.87
N ASP A 81 14.87 24.33 2.99
CA ASP A 81 13.93 24.99 3.91
C ASP A 81 13.13 23.93 4.67
N GLY A 82 12.75 24.27 5.91
CA GLY A 82 12.05 23.39 6.84
C GLY A 82 12.99 22.52 7.68
N GLY A 83 12.67 22.33 8.97
CA GLY A 83 13.49 21.60 9.94
C GLY A 83 13.64 20.10 9.71
N ARG A 84 13.28 19.56 8.53
CA ARG A 84 13.41 18.14 8.15
C ARG A 84 13.97 18.01 6.74
N ILE A 85 15.25 18.31 6.58
CA ILE A 85 15.96 18.12 5.31
C ILE A 85 16.46 16.67 5.25
N MET A 86 15.94 15.89 4.31
CA MET A 86 16.34 14.49 4.09
C MET A 86 17.48 14.41 3.07
N VAL A 87 18.39 13.47 3.29
CA VAL A 87 19.53 13.20 2.41
C VAL A 87 19.38 11.81 1.83
N ASN A 88 19.44 11.69 0.50
CA ASN A 88 19.37 10.40 -0.20
C ASN A 88 20.70 10.10 -0.90
N LEU A 89 21.19 8.88 -0.73
CA LEU A 89 22.44 8.39 -1.34
C LEU A 89 22.12 7.51 -2.57
N ALA A 90 21.83 8.16 -3.71
CA ALA A 90 21.26 7.53 -4.91
C ALA A 90 22.01 6.31 -5.50
N LYS A 91 23.32 6.19 -5.25
CA LYS A 91 24.16 5.08 -5.75
C LYS A 91 24.74 4.19 -4.65
N TYR A 92 24.49 4.53 -3.40
CA TYR A 92 25.03 3.78 -2.28
C TYR A 92 24.03 2.73 -1.82
N ARG A 93 24.51 1.50 -1.66
CA ARG A 93 23.76 0.47 -0.95
C ARG A 93 23.91 0.81 0.52
N SER A 94 22.94 1.52 1.09
CA SER A 94 23.01 1.84 2.51
C SER A 94 23.05 0.53 3.29
N GLU A 95 24.23 0.23 3.84
CA GLU A 95 24.40 -0.75 4.92
C GLU A 95 23.81 -0.21 6.24
N MET A 96 23.11 0.95 6.19
CA MET A 96 22.06 1.27 7.13
C MET A 96 21.26 -0.02 7.30
N PRO A 97 21.27 -0.60 8.50
CA PRO A 97 20.71 -1.91 8.70
C PRO A 97 19.28 -1.95 8.13
N SER A 98 18.81 -3.07 7.59
CA SER A 98 17.39 -3.22 7.21
C SER A 98 16.45 -3.17 8.42
N ILE A 99 16.97 -2.73 9.56
CA ILE A 99 16.39 -2.82 10.86
C ILE A 99 15.38 -1.69 10.87
N PHE A 100 14.12 -2.06 10.64
CA PHE A 100 13.04 -1.65 11.53
C PHE A 100 13.66 -0.99 12.76
N PRO A 101 13.63 0.34 12.95
CA PRO A 101 14.03 0.89 14.23
C PRO A 101 13.03 0.31 15.22
N GLN A 102 13.33 -0.88 15.73
CA GLN A 102 12.30 -1.83 16.15
C GLN A 102 11.57 -1.20 17.31
N GLU A 103 12.32 -0.56 18.20
CA GLU A 103 11.81 0.27 19.28
C GLU A 103 10.90 1.43 18.81
N GLU A 104 11.25 2.16 17.74
CA GLU A 104 10.41 3.26 17.23
C GLU A 104 9.13 2.75 16.56
N VAL A 105 9.24 1.70 15.76
CA VAL A 105 8.11 1.04 15.10
C VAL A 105 7.19 0.42 16.15
N GLU A 106 7.76 -0.25 17.15
CA GLU A 106 7.04 -0.83 18.28
C GLU A 106 6.35 0.24 19.10
N ALA A 107 7.05 1.33 19.43
CA ALA A 107 6.48 2.46 20.17
C ALA A 107 5.34 3.13 19.40
N GLU A 108 5.46 3.28 18.09
CA GLU A 108 4.41 3.84 17.26
C GLU A 108 3.22 2.89 17.16
N LEU A 109 3.43 1.64 16.73
CA LEU A 109 2.35 0.65 16.57
C LEU A 109 1.63 0.33 17.88
N SER A 110 2.32 0.37 19.02
CA SER A 110 1.70 0.17 20.34
C SER A 110 0.66 1.23 20.68
N ARG A 111 0.78 2.46 20.14
CA ARG A 111 -0.25 3.52 20.31
C ARG A 111 -1.57 3.16 19.62
N TRP A 112 -1.48 2.33 18.59
CA TRP A 112 -2.59 1.93 17.74
C TRP A 112 -3.14 0.53 18.04
N ASP A 113 -2.56 -0.20 19.01
CA ASP A 113 -2.99 -1.55 19.41
C ASP A 113 -4.33 -1.51 20.16
N GLN A 114 -5.40 -1.27 19.41
CA GLN A 114 -6.77 -1.18 19.88
C GLN A 114 -7.68 -2.10 19.04
N PRO A 115 -8.76 -2.65 19.65
CA PRO A 115 -9.64 -3.59 18.97
C PRO A 115 -10.30 -2.96 17.74
N ASN A 116 -10.15 -3.62 16.59
CA ASN A 116 -10.78 -3.22 15.32
C ASN A 116 -10.44 -1.79 14.84
N LEU A 117 -9.26 -1.26 15.22
CA LEU A 117 -8.84 0.08 14.81
C LEU A 117 -8.09 0.05 13.46
N VAL A 118 -6.91 -0.57 13.42
CA VAL A 118 -6.02 -0.54 12.26
C VAL A 118 -6.39 -1.65 11.26
N ASP A 119 -6.58 -1.27 9.99
CA ASP A 119 -6.86 -2.22 8.91
C ASP A 119 -5.58 -2.67 8.21
N PHE A 120 -4.65 -1.72 8.00
CA PHE A 120 -3.36 -1.93 7.35
C PHE A 120 -2.22 -1.25 8.09
N VAL A 121 -1.04 -1.88 8.07
CA VAL A 121 0.25 -1.27 8.40
C VAL A 121 1.09 -1.22 7.14
N GLU A 122 1.63 -0.05 6.85
CA GLU A 122 2.53 0.19 5.74
C GLU A 122 3.97 0.11 6.22
N ILE A 123 4.79 -0.72 5.57
CA ILE A 123 6.21 -0.84 5.90
C ILE A 123 7.03 -0.06 4.89
N SER A 124 7.68 0.99 5.38
CA SER A 124 8.62 1.82 4.62
C SER A 124 9.94 1.11 4.35
N CYS A 125 10.61 1.47 3.25
CA CYS A 125 11.95 1.04 2.88
C CYS A 125 12.18 -0.49 2.80
N ILE A 126 11.16 -1.27 2.42
CA ILE A 126 11.30 -2.72 2.26
C ILE A 126 12.39 -3.07 1.24
N ARG A 127 13.18 -4.08 1.60
CA ARG A 127 14.27 -4.61 0.79
C ARG A 127 14.08 -6.08 0.45
N THR A 128 13.44 -6.85 1.32
CA THR A 128 13.30 -8.31 1.18
C THR A 128 11.95 -8.82 1.71
N ALA A 129 11.61 -10.06 1.39
CA ALA A 129 10.46 -10.75 1.96
C ALA A 129 10.59 -10.97 3.48
N ALA A 130 11.83 -11.10 3.99
CA ALA A 130 12.08 -11.27 5.41
C ALA A 130 11.52 -10.11 6.23
N ASP A 131 11.60 -8.88 5.71
CA ASP A 131 11.07 -7.69 6.37
C ASP A 131 9.56 -7.80 6.61
N VAL A 132 8.82 -8.29 5.60
CA VAL A 132 7.37 -8.50 5.70
C VAL A 132 7.03 -9.62 6.70
N ILE A 133 7.81 -10.69 6.71
CA ILE A 133 7.65 -11.82 7.64
C ILE A 133 7.92 -11.39 9.08
N GLU A 134 8.94 -10.57 9.30
CA GLU A 134 9.29 -10.02 10.61
C GLU A 134 8.16 -9.15 11.16
N MET A 135 7.64 -8.20 10.37
CA MET A 135 6.48 -7.40 10.76
C MET A 135 5.25 -8.27 11.00
N ARG A 136 5.03 -9.33 10.20
CA ARG A 136 3.94 -10.29 10.44
C ARG A 136 4.06 -10.96 11.82
N SER A 137 5.27 -11.39 12.16
CA SER A 137 5.60 -11.99 13.45
C SER A 137 5.37 -11.00 14.59
N PHE A 138 5.79 -9.74 14.42
CA PHE A 138 5.52 -8.67 15.37
C PHE A 138 4.02 -8.45 15.60
N LEU A 139 3.24 -8.20 14.53
CA LEU A 139 1.79 -8.00 14.62
C LEU A 139 1.06 -9.19 15.24
N SER A 140 1.53 -10.43 15.03
CA SER A 140 0.94 -11.62 15.65
C SER A 140 1.07 -11.64 17.18
N LYS A 141 2.09 -10.97 17.73
CA LYS A 141 2.37 -10.89 19.18
C LYS A 141 1.60 -9.75 19.85
N THR A 142 1.09 -8.78 19.08
CA THR A 142 0.25 -7.69 19.59
C THR A 142 -1.08 -8.20 20.14
N ARG A 143 -1.78 -7.34 20.90
CA ARG A 143 -3.04 -7.71 21.56
C ARG A 143 -4.21 -7.73 20.58
N TYR A 144 -4.29 -6.78 19.65
CA TYR A 144 -5.43 -6.59 18.77
C TYR A 144 -5.09 -6.47 17.29
N MET A 145 -3.81 -6.34 16.91
CA MET A 145 -3.41 -6.11 15.51
C MET A 145 -3.10 -7.39 14.72
N ARG A 146 -3.44 -8.58 15.23
CA ARG A 146 -3.13 -9.88 14.57
C ARG A 146 -3.77 -10.04 13.18
N ASP A 147 -4.96 -9.46 12.99
CA ASP A 147 -5.71 -9.52 11.74
C ASP A 147 -5.38 -8.36 10.78
N THR A 148 -4.51 -7.43 11.20
CA THR A 148 -4.05 -6.29 10.41
C THR A 148 -3.27 -6.77 9.20
N LYS A 149 -3.49 -6.09 8.06
CA LYS A 149 -2.85 -6.42 6.79
C LYS A 149 -1.57 -5.59 6.61
N ILE A 150 -0.60 -6.11 5.86
CA ILE A 150 0.66 -5.41 5.60
C ILE A 150 0.68 -4.93 4.16
N ILE A 151 0.91 -3.64 3.97
CA ILE A 151 1.21 -3.05 2.67
C ILE A 151 2.72 -2.81 2.60
N ALA A 152 3.36 -3.36 1.58
CA ALA A 152 4.79 -3.18 1.39
C ALA A 152 5.08 -1.98 0.47
N LYS A 153 5.86 -1.00 0.95
CA LYS A 153 6.27 0.16 0.15
C LYS A 153 7.50 -0.19 -0.69
N ILE A 154 7.40 -0.05 -2.01
CA ILE A 154 8.49 -0.27 -2.96
C ILE A 154 9.13 1.06 -3.32
N GLU A 155 10.26 1.33 -2.69
CA GLU A 155 10.94 2.65 -2.66
C GLU A 155 12.40 2.56 -3.08
N SER A 156 12.96 1.35 -3.08
CA SER A 156 14.39 1.12 -3.29
C SER A 156 14.64 0.18 -4.47
N ARG A 157 15.84 0.28 -5.05
CA ARG A 157 16.31 -0.65 -6.08
C ARG A 157 16.30 -2.10 -5.60
N GLN A 158 16.59 -2.33 -4.31
CA GLN A 158 16.59 -3.66 -3.71
C GLN A 158 15.17 -4.22 -3.55
N GLY A 159 14.23 -3.39 -3.06
CA GLY A 159 12.82 -3.76 -3.00
C GLY A 159 12.25 -4.09 -4.38
N LEU A 160 12.64 -3.34 -5.42
CA LEU A 160 12.27 -3.64 -6.80
C LEU A 160 12.89 -4.96 -7.31
N ALA A 161 14.15 -5.24 -6.97
CA ALA A 161 14.84 -6.47 -7.38
C ALA A 161 14.22 -7.73 -6.73
N HIS A 162 13.81 -7.66 -5.47
CA HIS A 162 13.15 -8.76 -4.74
C HIS A 162 11.62 -8.68 -4.76
N PHE A 163 11.06 -7.86 -5.64
CA PHE A 163 9.64 -7.52 -5.63
C PHE A 163 8.71 -8.74 -5.62
N ASN A 164 9.05 -9.82 -6.33
CA ASN A 164 8.20 -11.01 -6.40
C ASN A 164 8.07 -11.71 -5.03
N SER A 165 9.16 -11.87 -4.28
CA SER A 165 9.10 -12.51 -2.96
C SER A 165 8.44 -11.60 -1.92
N ILE A 166 8.65 -10.29 -2.01
CA ILE A 166 7.92 -9.31 -1.20
C ILE A 166 6.42 -9.39 -1.48
N LEU A 167 6.04 -9.44 -2.76
CA LEU A 167 4.65 -9.54 -3.19
C LEU A 167 4.00 -10.85 -2.72
N GLU A 168 4.74 -11.95 -2.57
CA GLU A 168 4.22 -13.22 -2.05
C GLU A 168 3.80 -13.10 -0.57
N GLU A 169 4.59 -12.39 0.24
CA GLU A 169 4.35 -12.23 1.69
C GLU A 169 3.43 -11.06 2.08
N ALA A 170 3.43 -9.96 1.30
CA ALA A 170 2.65 -8.77 1.60
C ALA A 170 1.15 -8.96 1.31
N ASP A 171 0.26 -8.24 1.99
CA ASP A 171 -1.18 -8.25 1.68
C ASP A 171 -1.55 -7.23 0.59
N GLY A 172 -0.71 -6.23 0.36
CA GLY A 172 -0.82 -5.22 -0.68
C GLY A 172 0.53 -4.56 -0.95
N ILE A 173 0.61 -3.79 -2.03
CA ILE A 173 1.81 -3.05 -2.41
C ILE A 173 1.50 -1.56 -2.48
N MET A 174 2.43 -0.72 -2.03
CA MET A 174 2.44 0.70 -2.35
C MET A 174 3.67 1.00 -3.19
N LEU A 175 3.47 1.58 -4.37
CA LEU A 175 4.54 2.08 -5.22
C LEU A 175 4.80 3.53 -4.88
N SER A 176 5.87 3.80 -4.12
CA SER A 176 6.31 5.17 -3.87
C SER A 176 7.17 5.67 -5.01
N ARG A 177 6.57 6.41 -5.95
CA ARG A 177 7.27 6.89 -7.15
C ARG A 177 8.26 7.99 -6.85
N GLY A 178 8.02 8.77 -5.79
CA GLY A 178 8.96 9.78 -5.31
C GLY A 178 10.27 9.14 -4.89
N ASP A 179 10.22 8.23 -3.92
CA ASP A 179 11.42 7.59 -3.37
C ASP A 179 12.09 6.64 -4.36
N LEU A 180 11.29 5.85 -5.10
CA LEU A 180 11.82 4.99 -6.15
C LEU A 180 12.49 5.80 -7.26
N GLY A 181 11.96 7.00 -7.58
CA GLY A 181 12.53 7.94 -8.55
C GLY A 181 13.92 8.48 -8.16
N LEU A 182 14.25 8.45 -6.87
CA LEU A 182 15.59 8.76 -6.38
C LEU A 182 16.55 7.56 -6.51
N ALA A 183 16.02 6.34 -6.51
CA ALA A 183 16.79 5.10 -6.52
C ALA A 183 17.05 4.51 -7.92
N ILE A 184 16.22 4.85 -8.92
CA ILE A 184 16.38 4.42 -10.32
C ILE A 184 16.21 5.59 -11.28
N PRO A 185 16.78 5.52 -12.50
CA PRO A 185 16.57 6.56 -13.51
C PRO A 185 15.08 6.81 -13.76
N ILE A 186 14.69 8.09 -13.84
CA ILE A 186 13.28 8.51 -13.88
C ILE A 186 12.53 7.91 -15.07
N GLU A 187 13.19 7.73 -16.20
CA GLU A 187 12.64 7.11 -17.42
C GLU A 187 12.29 5.63 -17.23
N LYS A 188 12.85 4.96 -16.21
CA LYS A 188 12.54 3.56 -15.87
C LYS A 188 11.37 3.41 -14.90
N ILE A 189 10.90 4.49 -14.27
CA ILE A 189 9.79 4.45 -13.31
C ILE A 189 8.51 3.93 -13.97
N VAL A 190 8.23 4.34 -15.21
CA VAL A 190 7.07 3.86 -15.97
C VAL A 190 7.12 2.35 -16.20
N GLN A 191 8.31 1.80 -16.47
CA GLN A 191 8.50 0.36 -16.65
C GLN A 191 8.27 -0.38 -15.32
N ALA A 192 8.84 0.14 -14.22
CA ALA A 192 8.66 -0.42 -12.89
C ALA A 192 7.18 -0.41 -12.46
N GLN A 193 6.46 0.70 -12.68
CA GLN A 193 5.03 0.82 -12.38
C GLN A 193 4.21 -0.24 -13.12
N LYS A 194 4.34 -0.33 -14.45
CA LYS A 194 3.60 -1.31 -15.25
C LYS A 194 3.91 -2.74 -14.82
N TYR A 195 5.17 -3.03 -14.50
CA TYR A 195 5.58 -4.34 -13.98
C TYR A 195 4.90 -4.66 -12.63
N ILE A 196 5.01 -3.76 -11.65
CA ILE A 196 4.46 -3.93 -10.30
C ILE A 196 2.94 -4.09 -10.36
N VAL A 197 2.23 -3.17 -11.01
CA VAL A 197 0.77 -3.20 -11.13
C VAL A 197 0.30 -4.50 -11.78
N ARG A 198 0.94 -4.92 -12.88
CA ARG A 198 0.59 -6.18 -13.56
C ARG A 198 0.80 -7.39 -12.65
N ARG A 199 1.90 -7.46 -11.92
CA ARG A 199 2.18 -8.59 -11.01
C ARG A 199 1.18 -8.63 -9.85
N CYS A 200 0.84 -7.49 -9.24
CA CYS A 200 -0.20 -7.39 -8.21
C CYS A 200 -1.56 -7.89 -8.72
N ASN A 201 -1.95 -7.46 -9.94
CA ASN A 201 -3.18 -7.91 -10.58
C ASN A 201 -3.23 -9.44 -10.76
N LEU A 202 -2.12 -10.06 -11.18
CA LEU A 202 -2.03 -11.51 -11.38
C LEU A 202 -2.26 -12.31 -10.09
N VAL A 203 -1.84 -11.79 -8.94
CA VAL A 203 -2.00 -12.45 -7.63
C VAL A 203 -3.19 -11.94 -6.82
N ALA A 204 -4.03 -11.08 -7.40
CA ALA A 204 -5.19 -10.48 -6.74
C ALA A 204 -4.85 -9.71 -5.45
N LYS A 205 -3.69 -9.04 -5.40
CA LYS A 205 -3.30 -8.16 -4.30
C LYS A 205 -3.46 -6.69 -4.72
N PRO A 206 -4.00 -5.82 -3.86
CA PRO A 206 -4.15 -4.41 -4.18
C PRO A 206 -2.79 -3.73 -4.33
N VAL A 207 -2.76 -2.69 -5.18
CA VAL A 207 -1.60 -1.84 -5.40
C VAL A 207 -2.03 -0.37 -5.31
N ILE A 208 -1.28 0.42 -4.55
CA ILE A 208 -1.45 1.87 -4.40
C ILE A 208 -0.33 2.56 -5.17
N VAL A 209 -0.64 3.60 -5.94
CA VAL A 209 0.34 4.43 -6.64
C VAL A 209 0.30 5.84 -6.05
N THR A 210 1.45 6.36 -5.61
CA THR A 210 1.55 7.66 -4.91
C THR A 210 2.12 8.78 -5.79
N ARG A 211 2.09 10.02 -5.26
CA ARG A 211 2.62 11.26 -5.89
C ARG A 211 2.11 11.51 -7.31
N VAL A 212 0.79 11.59 -7.47
CA VAL A 212 0.11 11.75 -8.77
C VAL A 212 -0.31 13.19 -9.09
N LEU A 213 -0.38 14.08 -8.09
CA LEU A 213 -0.97 15.43 -8.20
C LEU A 213 -0.16 16.45 -7.38
N ASP A 214 1.16 16.47 -7.55
CA ASP A 214 2.08 17.24 -6.72
C ASP A 214 1.92 18.75 -6.85
N SER A 215 1.58 19.25 -8.04
CA SER A 215 1.32 20.67 -8.28
C SER A 215 0.13 21.19 -7.48
N MET A 216 -0.79 20.29 -7.09
CA MET A 216 -2.03 20.67 -6.42
C MET A 216 -1.85 21.17 -4.98
N VAL A 217 -0.63 21.06 -4.44
CA VAL A 217 -0.25 21.68 -3.17
C VAL A 217 -0.31 23.21 -3.27
N ASN A 218 0.07 23.77 -4.41
CA ASN A 218 0.17 25.22 -4.62
C ASN A 218 -0.94 25.77 -5.52
N VAL A 219 -1.57 24.92 -6.33
CA VAL A 219 -2.56 25.33 -7.35
C VAL A 219 -3.80 24.43 -7.24
N PRO A 220 -5.04 24.94 -7.33
CA PRO A 220 -6.25 24.13 -7.11
C PRO A 220 -6.56 23.11 -8.22
N ALA A 221 -5.81 23.12 -9.33
CA ALA A 221 -6.04 22.26 -10.48
C ALA A 221 -4.73 21.56 -10.90
N PRO A 222 -4.78 20.28 -11.29
CA PRO A 222 -3.60 19.56 -11.74
C PRO A 222 -3.20 19.99 -13.15
N THR A 223 -1.95 19.72 -13.47
CA THR A 223 -1.45 19.84 -14.84
C THR A 223 -2.05 18.75 -15.74
N ARG A 224 -1.98 18.95 -17.07
CA ARG A 224 -2.37 17.92 -18.04
C ARG A 224 -1.56 16.63 -17.85
N ALA A 225 -0.27 16.75 -17.55
CA ALA A 225 0.60 15.60 -17.33
C ALA A 225 0.14 14.77 -16.11
N GLU A 226 -0.15 15.42 -14.99
CA GLU A 226 -0.65 14.76 -13.77
C GLU A 226 -2.03 14.12 -13.98
N ALA A 227 -2.95 14.82 -14.66
CA ALA A 227 -4.25 14.25 -15.00
C ALA A 227 -4.12 13.00 -15.89
N THR A 228 -3.23 13.03 -16.88
CA THR A 228 -2.95 11.86 -17.72
C THR A 228 -2.22 10.76 -16.98
N ASP A 229 -1.41 11.09 -15.98
CA ASP A 229 -0.70 10.12 -15.15
C ASP A 229 -1.67 9.33 -14.26
N VAL A 230 -2.61 10.01 -13.60
CA VAL A 230 -3.72 9.36 -12.87
C VAL A 230 -4.53 8.46 -13.80
N ALA A 231 -4.90 8.96 -14.98
CA ALA A 231 -5.67 8.18 -15.95
C ALA A 231 -4.90 6.92 -16.39
N ASN A 232 -3.59 7.03 -16.67
CA ASN A 232 -2.76 5.89 -17.04
C ASN A 232 -2.60 4.88 -15.91
N ALA A 233 -2.47 5.31 -14.65
CA ALA A 233 -2.44 4.41 -13.50
C ALA A 233 -3.75 3.58 -13.38
N VAL A 234 -4.91 4.22 -13.60
CA VAL A 234 -6.22 3.52 -13.63
C VAL A 234 -6.33 2.59 -14.84
N LEU A 235 -5.81 2.99 -16.01
CA LEU A 235 -5.80 2.14 -17.20
C LEU A 235 -4.90 0.91 -17.00
N ASP A 236 -3.71 1.07 -16.40
CA ASP A 236 -2.80 -0.02 -16.07
C ASP A 236 -3.46 -1.09 -15.19
N GLU A 237 -4.38 -0.69 -14.29
CA GLU A 237 -5.19 -1.62 -13.50
C GLU A 237 -6.17 -2.42 -14.37
N ASN A 238 -6.80 -1.77 -15.35
CA ASN A 238 -7.88 -2.33 -16.17
C ASN A 238 -7.40 -3.13 -17.38
N VAL A 239 -6.11 -3.14 -17.70
CA VAL A 239 -5.55 -4.03 -18.73
C VAL A 239 -5.54 -5.47 -18.20
N PHE A 240 -6.71 -6.09 -18.14
CA PHE A 240 -6.85 -7.50 -17.83
C PHE A 240 -6.57 -8.33 -19.08
N ASN A 241 -5.31 -8.74 -19.23
CA ASN A 241 -4.92 -9.67 -20.28
C ASN A 241 -5.31 -11.10 -19.87
N LYS A 242 -6.49 -11.56 -20.33
CA LYS A 242 -7.02 -12.91 -20.10
C LYS A 242 -5.99 -14.00 -20.42
N GLU A 243 -5.27 -13.89 -21.53
CA GLU A 243 -4.27 -14.89 -21.91
C GLU A 243 -3.07 -14.90 -20.97
N ALA A 244 -2.57 -13.74 -20.57
CA ALA A 244 -1.48 -13.64 -19.61
C ALA A 244 -1.89 -14.19 -18.24
N TYR A 245 -3.14 -13.92 -17.82
CA TYR A 245 -3.71 -14.47 -16.59
C TYR A 245 -3.85 -15.99 -16.69
N SER A 246 -4.44 -16.52 -17.78
CA SER A 246 -4.55 -17.98 -18.00
C SER A 246 -3.18 -18.68 -18.05
N LYS A 247 -2.19 -18.09 -18.73
CA LYS A 247 -0.80 -18.61 -18.74
C LYS A 247 -0.18 -18.57 -17.34
N TYR A 248 -0.43 -17.51 -16.58
CA TYR A 248 0.03 -17.38 -15.20
C TYR A 248 -0.58 -18.47 -14.31
N LEU A 249 -1.90 -18.70 -14.40
CA LEU A 249 -2.58 -19.77 -13.68
C LEU A 249 -2.02 -21.15 -14.04
N ALA A 250 -1.87 -21.44 -15.34
CA ALA A 250 -1.35 -22.73 -15.81
C ALA A 250 0.10 -22.99 -15.35
N LYS A 251 0.91 -21.95 -15.17
CA LYS A 251 2.31 -22.08 -14.76
C LYS A 251 2.50 -22.18 -13.24
N ASN A 252 1.69 -21.46 -12.45
CA ASN A 252 1.95 -21.26 -11.02
C ASN A 252 0.95 -21.96 -10.10
N LEU A 253 -0.20 -22.41 -10.60
CA LEU A 253 -1.11 -23.23 -9.81
C LEU A 253 -0.80 -24.70 -10.04
N GLN A 254 -0.56 -25.41 -8.95
CA GLN A 254 -0.59 -26.87 -8.97
C GLN A 254 -2.01 -27.33 -9.34
N SER A 255 -2.11 -28.33 -10.21
CA SER A 255 -3.39 -28.98 -10.49
C SER A 255 -3.80 -29.83 -9.28
N PRO A 256 -5.06 -29.76 -8.81
CA PRO A 256 -6.19 -29.00 -9.35
C PRO A 256 -6.24 -27.53 -8.90
N MET A 257 -6.88 -26.68 -9.72
CA MET A 257 -7.11 -25.26 -9.42
C MET A 257 -7.87 -25.09 -8.09
N PRO A 258 -7.54 -24.10 -7.24
CA PRO A 258 -8.28 -23.83 -6.01
C PRO A 258 -9.78 -23.58 -6.28
N ASN A 259 -10.65 -24.26 -5.52
CA ASN A 259 -12.11 -24.18 -5.68
C ASN A 259 -12.63 -22.73 -5.62
N THR A 260 -12.06 -21.90 -4.73
CA THR A 260 -12.45 -20.48 -4.57
C THR A 260 -12.19 -19.66 -5.83
N LEU A 261 -11.08 -19.94 -6.53
CA LEU A 261 -10.75 -19.27 -7.78
C LEU A 261 -11.69 -19.70 -8.91
N ALA A 262 -11.99 -20.99 -8.99
CA ALA A 262 -12.91 -21.54 -9.99
C ALA A 262 -14.34 -20.96 -9.82
N VAL A 263 -14.82 -20.83 -8.57
CA VAL A 263 -16.12 -20.21 -8.27
C VAL A 263 -16.11 -18.73 -8.63
N ALA A 264 -15.08 -17.97 -8.26
CA ALA A 264 -14.97 -16.54 -8.61
C ALA A 264 -14.97 -16.32 -10.13
N ALA A 265 -14.18 -17.09 -10.87
CA ALA A 265 -14.13 -17.03 -12.33
C ALA A 265 -15.49 -17.34 -12.97
N SER A 266 -16.18 -18.36 -12.46
CA SER A 266 -17.49 -18.80 -12.94
C SER A 266 -18.56 -17.74 -12.67
N ALA A 267 -18.55 -17.14 -11.48
CA ALA A 267 -19.46 -16.06 -11.11
C ALA A 267 -19.33 -14.84 -12.04
N VAL A 268 -18.08 -14.40 -12.31
CA VAL A 268 -17.83 -13.27 -13.22
C VAL A 268 -18.27 -13.60 -14.65
N ARG A 269 -17.99 -14.83 -15.12
CA ARG A 269 -18.42 -15.28 -16.45
C ARG A 269 -19.95 -15.36 -16.56
N ALA A 270 -20.62 -15.90 -15.55
CA ALA A 270 -22.08 -16.01 -15.49
C ALA A 270 -22.71 -14.63 -15.49
N ALA A 271 -22.24 -13.72 -14.63
CA ALA A 271 -22.70 -12.35 -14.55
C ALA A 271 -22.55 -11.60 -15.87
N SER A 272 -21.41 -11.77 -16.57
CA SER A 272 -21.22 -11.20 -17.91
C SER A 272 -22.19 -11.79 -18.94
N LYS A 273 -22.42 -13.11 -18.92
CA LYS A 273 -23.30 -13.81 -19.88
C LYS A 273 -24.77 -13.41 -19.71
N VAL A 274 -25.24 -13.29 -18.47
CA VAL A 274 -26.63 -12.88 -18.19
C VAL A 274 -26.80 -11.36 -18.14
N LYS A 275 -25.74 -10.59 -18.40
CA LYS A 275 -25.72 -9.12 -18.29
C LYS A 275 -26.23 -8.63 -16.92
N ALA A 276 -25.83 -9.34 -15.86
CA ALA A 276 -26.15 -8.97 -14.49
C ALA A 276 -25.64 -7.55 -14.18
N ARG A 277 -26.31 -6.86 -13.26
CA ARG A 277 -25.92 -5.50 -12.83
C ARG A 277 -25.06 -5.46 -11.58
N LEU A 278 -25.02 -6.56 -10.83
CA LEU A 278 -24.37 -6.66 -9.53
C LEU A 278 -23.93 -8.10 -9.30
N ILE A 279 -22.73 -8.28 -8.76
CA ILE A 279 -22.28 -9.56 -8.19
C ILE A 279 -22.38 -9.43 -6.67
N ILE A 280 -23.00 -10.39 -6.00
CA ILE A 280 -23.05 -10.45 -4.53
C ILE A 280 -22.09 -11.54 -4.08
N CYS A 281 -21.13 -11.19 -3.21
CA CYS A 281 -20.14 -12.14 -2.70
C CYS A 281 -20.21 -12.21 -1.18
N PHE A 282 -20.69 -13.34 -0.64
CA PHE A 282 -20.61 -13.60 0.80
C PHE A 282 -19.19 -13.99 1.20
N THR A 283 -18.70 -13.44 2.31
CA THR A 283 -17.35 -13.73 2.80
C THR A 283 -17.24 -13.54 4.30
N SER A 284 -16.30 -14.22 4.94
CA SER A 284 -15.86 -13.92 6.31
C SER A 284 -14.47 -13.28 6.36
N THR A 285 -13.69 -13.36 5.28
CA THR A 285 -12.25 -12.97 5.24
C THR A 285 -11.92 -11.93 4.17
N GLY A 286 -12.87 -11.61 3.27
CA GLY A 286 -12.63 -10.74 2.12
C GLY A 286 -11.88 -11.39 0.96
N LYS A 287 -11.40 -12.64 1.09
CA LYS A 287 -10.61 -13.32 0.04
C LYS A 287 -11.39 -13.53 -1.25
N VAL A 288 -12.62 -14.06 -1.17
CA VAL A 288 -13.44 -14.36 -2.36
C VAL A 288 -13.82 -13.10 -3.15
N PRO A 289 -14.30 -12.01 -2.53
CA PRO A 289 -14.50 -10.74 -3.22
C PRO A 289 -13.24 -10.23 -3.93
N ARG A 290 -12.06 -10.26 -3.28
CA ARG A 290 -10.79 -9.84 -3.91
C ARG A 290 -10.43 -10.69 -5.13
N LEU A 291 -10.59 -12.00 -5.03
CA LEU A 291 -10.41 -12.91 -6.17
C LEU A 291 -11.43 -12.66 -7.28
N THR A 292 -12.66 -12.26 -6.94
CA THR A 292 -13.69 -11.92 -7.92
C THR A 292 -13.34 -10.60 -8.63
N ALA A 293 -12.86 -9.61 -7.89
CA ALA A 293 -12.43 -8.32 -8.41
C ALA A 293 -11.18 -8.43 -9.32
N SER A 294 -10.30 -9.42 -9.09
CA SER A 294 -9.10 -9.60 -9.92
C SER A 294 -9.41 -9.96 -11.37
N PHE A 295 -10.60 -10.52 -11.65
CA PHE A 295 -11.10 -10.74 -13.02
C PHE A 295 -11.65 -9.48 -13.70
N ARG A 296 -11.65 -8.33 -13.00
CA ARG A 296 -12.08 -7.01 -13.49
C ARG A 296 -13.46 -7.02 -14.16
N PRO A 297 -14.53 -7.44 -13.46
CA PRO A 297 -15.89 -7.31 -14.01
C PRO A 297 -16.25 -5.83 -14.19
N ASN A 298 -16.95 -5.50 -15.27
CA ASN A 298 -17.46 -4.15 -15.55
C ASN A 298 -18.69 -3.76 -14.69
N ILE A 299 -18.95 -4.50 -13.62
CA ILE A 299 -20.09 -4.31 -12.73
C ILE A 299 -19.61 -4.32 -11.28
N PRO A 300 -20.28 -3.58 -10.39
CA PRO A 300 -19.92 -3.54 -8.98
C PRO A 300 -20.04 -4.92 -8.33
N ILE A 301 -19.17 -5.17 -7.34
CA ILE A 301 -19.22 -6.37 -6.50
C ILE A 301 -19.59 -5.94 -5.08
N LEU A 302 -20.73 -6.42 -4.61
CA LEU A 302 -21.18 -6.20 -3.24
C LEU A 302 -20.58 -7.29 -2.34
N SER A 303 -19.59 -6.92 -1.54
CA SER A 303 -18.89 -7.80 -0.61
C SER A 303 -19.65 -7.87 0.71
N VAL A 304 -20.41 -8.95 0.91
CA VAL A 304 -21.22 -9.17 2.10
C VAL A 304 -20.39 -9.90 3.14
N VAL A 305 -19.88 -9.16 4.12
CA VAL A 305 -19.09 -9.72 5.21
C VAL A 305 -20.01 -10.27 6.29
N LEU A 306 -19.95 -11.59 6.49
CA LEU A 306 -20.65 -12.29 7.55
C LEU A 306 -19.84 -12.17 8.84
N PRO A 307 -20.39 -11.56 9.90
CA PRO A 307 -19.69 -11.44 11.16
C PRO A 307 -19.46 -12.79 11.82
N THR A 308 -18.31 -12.98 12.45
CA THR A 308 -18.11 -14.13 13.35
C THR A 308 -18.39 -13.67 14.77
N LEU A 309 -19.33 -14.33 15.45
CA LEU A 309 -19.59 -14.12 16.86
C LEU A 309 -18.57 -14.92 17.68
N SER A 310 -17.92 -14.26 18.62
CA SER A 310 -17.01 -14.89 19.57
C SER A 310 -17.39 -14.49 20.99
N VAL A 311 -17.24 -15.42 21.92
CA VAL A 311 -17.43 -15.16 23.35
C VAL A 311 -16.05 -14.97 23.95
N GLY A 312 -15.73 -13.75 24.38
CA GLY A 312 -14.48 -13.46 25.06
C GLY A 312 -14.43 -14.09 26.45
N ASN A 313 -13.24 -14.17 27.05
CA ASN A 313 -13.01 -14.78 28.37
C ASN A 313 -13.88 -14.17 29.50
N ASN A 314 -14.41 -12.96 29.33
CA ASN A 314 -15.29 -12.29 30.28
C ASN A 314 -16.79 -12.48 29.97
N LEU A 315 -17.18 -13.53 29.22
CA LEU A 315 -18.56 -13.78 28.77
C LEU A 315 -19.20 -12.63 27.96
N ARG A 316 -18.37 -11.73 27.42
CA ARG A 316 -18.82 -10.66 26.51
C ARG A 316 -18.82 -11.17 25.08
N TRP A 317 -19.96 -11.02 24.43
CA TRP A 317 -20.10 -11.25 22.99
C TRP A 317 -19.38 -10.16 22.22
N THR A 318 -18.51 -10.56 21.30
CA THR A 318 -17.89 -9.67 20.31
C THR A 318 -18.23 -10.16 18.92
N ALA A 319 -18.53 -9.22 18.02
CA ALA A 319 -18.72 -9.50 16.60
C ALA A 319 -17.48 -9.02 15.84
N SER A 320 -16.80 -9.91 15.12
CA SER A 320 -15.76 -9.57 14.15
C SER A 320 -16.38 -9.40 12.75
N GLY A 321 -15.66 -8.82 11.79
CA GLY A 321 -16.15 -8.63 10.41
C GLY A 321 -16.07 -7.20 9.92
N ALA A 322 -16.17 -6.21 10.82
CA ALA A 322 -16.05 -4.80 10.44
C ALA A 322 -14.67 -4.49 9.82
N MET A 323 -13.59 -4.97 10.44
CA MET A 323 -12.24 -4.85 9.91
C MET A 323 -12.11 -5.53 8.54
N GLN A 324 -12.62 -6.75 8.38
CA GLN A 324 -12.56 -7.49 7.11
C GLN A 324 -13.35 -6.78 6.00
N ALA A 325 -14.48 -6.13 6.34
CA ALA A 325 -15.23 -5.29 5.42
C ALA A 325 -14.40 -4.07 4.98
N ARG A 326 -13.80 -3.34 5.94
CA ARG A 326 -12.93 -2.20 5.64
C ARG A 326 -11.71 -2.57 4.83
N GLN A 327 -11.07 -3.70 5.12
CA GLN A 327 -9.93 -4.22 4.36
C GLN A 327 -10.27 -4.48 2.88
N THR A 328 -11.53 -4.72 2.53
CA THR A 328 -11.92 -4.87 1.12
C THR A 328 -12.09 -3.54 0.36
N LEU A 329 -12.18 -2.39 1.05
CA LEU A 329 -12.25 -1.07 0.40
C LEU A 329 -11.02 -0.76 -0.45
N LEU A 330 -9.88 -1.38 -0.14
CA LEU A 330 -8.64 -1.16 -0.90
C LEU A 330 -8.67 -1.80 -2.30
N SER A 331 -9.59 -2.73 -2.55
CA SER A 331 -9.70 -3.43 -3.84
C SER A 331 -10.73 -2.77 -4.74
N SER A 332 -10.31 -2.36 -5.93
CA SER A 332 -11.16 -1.70 -6.92
C SER A 332 -12.43 -2.51 -7.27
N GLY A 333 -13.56 -1.82 -7.34
CA GLY A 333 -14.87 -2.40 -7.67
C GLY A 333 -15.60 -3.12 -6.53
N LEU A 334 -14.98 -3.25 -5.35
CA LEU A 334 -15.64 -3.83 -4.17
C LEU A 334 -16.41 -2.76 -3.37
N ILE A 335 -17.65 -3.10 -3.01
CA ILE A 335 -18.51 -2.32 -2.14
C ILE A 335 -18.81 -3.19 -0.90
N PRO A 336 -18.12 -2.98 0.23
CA PRO A 336 -18.33 -3.79 1.41
C PRO A 336 -19.61 -3.44 2.15
N ILE A 337 -20.26 -4.48 2.66
CA ILE A 337 -21.39 -4.36 3.58
C ILE A 337 -21.24 -5.38 4.71
N LEU A 338 -21.56 -4.99 5.93
CA LEU A 338 -21.56 -5.88 7.09
C LEU A 338 -22.96 -6.47 7.29
N ALA A 339 -23.06 -7.80 7.23
CA ALA A 339 -24.31 -8.53 7.44
C ALA A 339 -24.74 -8.55 8.91
N ASP A 340 -25.99 -8.95 9.14
CA ASP A 340 -26.49 -9.26 10.48
C ASP A 340 -25.70 -10.47 11.02
N PRO A 341 -25.19 -10.43 12.27
CA PRO A 341 -24.40 -11.52 12.84
C PRO A 341 -25.18 -12.81 13.10
N ARG A 342 -26.52 -12.81 12.91
CA ARG A 342 -27.39 -13.94 13.21
C ARG A 342 -27.40 -14.97 12.07
N GLY A 343 -26.65 -16.07 12.26
CA GLY A 343 -26.68 -17.26 11.40
C GLY A 343 -25.78 -17.16 10.16
N GLY A 344 -25.73 -18.24 9.37
CA GLY A 344 -24.95 -18.32 8.14
C GLY A 344 -25.53 -17.50 6.98
N PRO A 345 -25.01 -17.62 5.75
CA PRO A 345 -25.63 -17.02 4.58
C PRO A 345 -27.06 -17.57 4.44
N THR A 346 -28.05 -16.69 4.47
CA THR A 346 -29.47 -17.04 4.36
C THR A 346 -30.11 -16.23 3.23
N ASN A 347 -31.28 -16.66 2.77
CA ASN A 347 -32.08 -15.87 1.83
C ASN A 347 -32.39 -14.46 2.35
N LYS A 348 -32.44 -14.28 3.68
CA LYS A 348 -32.56 -12.96 4.31
C LYS A 348 -31.34 -12.08 4.02
N HIS A 349 -30.13 -12.61 4.19
CA HIS A 349 -28.90 -11.87 3.89
C HIS A 349 -28.81 -11.47 2.41
N LEU A 350 -29.23 -12.36 1.50
CA LEU A 350 -29.30 -12.05 0.07
C LEU A 350 -30.35 -10.97 -0.23
N HIS A 351 -31.52 -11.06 0.40
CA HIS A 351 -32.57 -10.04 0.27
C HIS A 351 -32.08 -8.68 0.78
N ASP A 352 -31.46 -8.64 1.96
CA ASP A 352 -30.94 -7.39 2.56
C ASP A 352 -29.85 -6.77 1.67
N ALA A 353 -28.93 -7.59 1.14
CA ALA A 353 -27.90 -7.16 0.19
C ALA A 353 -28.52 -6.56 -1.08
N PHE A 354 -29.58 -7.17 -1.61
CA PHE A 354 -30.32 -6.64 -2.76
C PHE A 354 -31.00 -5.29 -2.45
N GLN A 355 -31.59 -5.14 -1.26
CA GLN A 355 -32.17 -3.86 -0.84
C GLN A 355 -31.10 -2.76 -0.69
N VAL A 356 -29.91 -3.12 -0.19
CA VAL A 356 -28.76 -2.20 -0.16
C VAL A 356 -28.35 -1.81 -1.58
N GLY A 357 -28.24 -2.77 -2.49
CA GLY A 357 -27.94 -2.52 -3.90
C GLY A 357 -28.95 -1.58 -4.58
N LYS A 358 -30.25 -1.69 -4.24
CA LYS A 358 -31.29 -0.76 -4.68
C LYS A 358 -31.11 0.65 -4.12
N LYS A 359 -30.86 0.77 -2.80
CA LYS A 359 -30.65 2.08 -2.15
C LYS A 359 -29.43 2.82 -2.71
N LEU A 360 -28.39 2.08 -3.08
CA LEU A 360 -27.19 2.62 -3.73
C LEU A 360 -27.37 2.90 -5.23
N GLY A 361 -28.54 2.62 -5.81
CA GLY A 361 -28.79 2.80 -7.25
C GLY A 361 -28.05 1.81 -8.15
N LEU A 362 -27.47 0.73 -7.59
CA LEU A 362 -26.72 -0.28 -8.34
C LEU A 362 -27.65 -1.22 -9.11
N VAL A 363 -28.88 -1.41 -8.62
CA VAL A 363 -29.86 -2.34 -9.19
C VAL A 363 -31.17 -1.62 -9.48
N ARG A 364 -31.71 -1.80 -10.70
CA ARG A 364 -33.05 -1.33 -11.08
C ARG A 364 -34.11 -2.34 -10.60
N PRO A 365 -35.39 -1.99 -10.46
CA PRO A 365 -36.45 -2.89 -9.97
C PRO A 365 -36.83 -4.06 -10.92
N VAL A 366 -35.89 -4.64 -11.67
CA VAL A 366 -36.09 -5.76 -12.60
C VAL A 366 -35.10 -6.90 -12.24
N PRO A 367 -35.48 -8.19 -12.27
CA PRO A 367 -34.73 -9.25 -11.59
C PRO A 367 -33.65 -9.87 -12.49
N ASP A 368 -32.47 -9.26 -12.56
CA ASP A 368 -31.27 -9.87 -13.20
C ASP A 368 -30.07 -9.84 -12.24
N VAL A 369 -30.15 -10.58 -11.12
CA VAL A 369 -29.04 -10.72 -10.16
C VAL A 369 -28.60 -12.18 -10.09
N VAL A 370 -27.30 -12.40 -10.25
CA VAL A 370 -26.65 -13.71 -10.01
C VAL A 370 -26.15 -13.70 -8.57
N GLY A 371 -26.67 -14.63 -7.76
CA GLY A 371 -26.29 -14.84 -6.35
C GLY A 371 -25.28 -15.96 -6.18
#